data_AF-A0A3S5FBK3-F1
#
_entry.id   AF-A0A3S5FBK3-F1
#
_cell.length_a   1.000
_cell.length_b   1.000
_cell.length_c   1.000
_cell.angle_alpha   90.00
_cell.angle_beta   90.00
_cell.angle_gamma   90.00
#
_symmetry.space_group_name_H-M   'P 1'
#
loop_
_entity.id
_entity.type
_entity.pdbx_description
1 polymer ?
#
loop_
_entity_poly.entity_id
_entity_poly.type
_entity_poly.pdbx_seq_one_letter_code
_entity_poly.pdbx_strand_id
1 'polypeptide(L)'
;MWVFLLFYLQVSSSALDHEACRASGYSNQLSCSTCIELKKYRLAVLQESCFSCCKDDSSDFILQKFPYAEVTVCSFVLHPVADRFPNLDVNYKPGSKPTISLLDSSKVVKETFSMEGWDFDTIVEFLRDRLA
;
A
#
# COMPACT_ATOMS: atom_id res chain seq x y z
N MET A 1 -41.79 -36.33 9.46
CA MET A 1 -41.28 -35.52 10.59
C MET A 1 -39.83 -35.94 10.80
N TRP A 2 -38.87 -35.00 10.70
CA TRP A 2 -37.46 -35.11 11.14
C TRP A 2 -36.44 -35.88 10.27
N VAL A 3 -36.30 -35.57 8.97
CA VAL A 3 -35.03 -35.91 8.25
C VAL A 3 -34.48 -34.75 7.40
N PHE A 4 -35.10 -33.56 7.46
CA PHE A 4 -34.60 -32.34 6.83
C PHE A 4 -33.72 -31.49 7.76
N LEU A 5 -33.00 -32.14 8.68
CA LEU A 5 -32.21 -31.49 9.74
C LEU A 5 -30.72 -31.85 9.65
N LEU A 6 -30.20 -31.96 8.43
CA LEU A 6 -28.76 -31.95 8.14
C LEU A 6 -28.42 -30.91 7.06
N PHE A 7 -29.27 -29.89 6.94
CA PHE A 7 -28.90 -28.62 6.32
C PHE A 7 -28.32 -27.74 7.44
N TYR A 8 -27.20 -27.07 7.18
CA TYR A 8 -26.42 -26.22 8.10
C TYR A 8 -25.34 -26.91 8.94
N LEU A 9 -24.36 -27.55 8.28
CA LEU A 9 -22.97 -27.34 8.73
C LEU A 9 -22.62 -25.89 8.43
N GLN A 10 -22.88 -25.03 9.41
CA GLN A 10 -22.52 -23.64 9.39
C GLN A 10 -20.99 -23.56 9.33
N VAL A 11 -20.46 -23.01 8.24
CA VAL A 11 -19.10 -22.44 8.22
C VAL A 11 -19.06 -21.39 9.31
N SER A 12 -18.46 -21.73 10.46
CA SER A 12 -18.11 -20.77 11.49
C SER A 12 -16.83 -20.06 11.04
N SER A 13 -16.93 -18.77 10.69
CA SER A 13 -15.76 -17.90 10.68
C SER A 13 -15.35 -17.68 12.14
N SER A 14 -14.58 -18.60 12.71
CA SER A 14 -13.97 -18.38 14.02
C SER A 14 -12.89 -17.32 13.85
N ALA A 15 -13.20 -16.08 14.25
CA ALA A 15 -12.14 -15.19 14.71
C ALA A 15 -11.38 -15.95 15.81
N LEU A 16 -10.13 -16.32 15.55
CA LEU A 16 -9.31 -17.03 16.51
C LEU A 16 -9.13 -16.15 17.74
N ASP A 17 -9.28 -16.77 18.92
CA ASP A 17 -9.12 -16.05 20.17
C ASP A 17 -7.70 -15.47 20.26
N HIS A 18 -7.59 -14.29 20.87
CA HIS A 18 -6.35 -13.51 20.90
C HIS A 18 -5.18 -14.27 21.57
N GLU A 19 -5.50 -15.19 22.47
CA GLU A 19 -4.52 -16.09 23.11
C GLU A 19 -3.95 -17.13 22.13
N ALA A 20 -4.77 -17.67 21.22
CA ALA A 20 -4.33 -18.63 20.21
C ALA A 20 -3.38 -17.99 19.19
N CYS A 21 -3.65 -16.73 18.83
CA CYS A 21 -2.76 -15.95 17.96
C CYS A 21 -1.40 -15.69 18.61
N ARG A 22 -1.38 -15.31 19.91
CA ARG A 22 -0.14 -15.17 20.67
C ARG A 22 0.64 -16.47 20.80
N ALA A 23 -0.05 -17.59 21.06
CA ALA A 23 0.57 -18.92 21.12
C ALA A 23 1.20 -19.34 19.79
N SER A 24 0.64 -18.87 18.66
CA SER A 24 1.17 -19.08 17.31
C SER A 24 2.30 -18.12 16.94
N GLY A 25 2.70 -17.22 17.84
CA GLY A 25 3.79 -16.25 17.64
C GLY A 25 3.36 -14.93 17.01
N TYR A 26 2.06 -14.67 16.84
CA TYR A 26 1.57 -13.39 16.30
C TYR A 26 1.45 -12.32 17.39
N SER A 27 1.84 -11.10 17.03
CA SER A 27 1.69 -9.91 17.88
C SER A 27 0.22 -9.45 17.91
N ASN A 28 -0.20 -8.87 19.02
CA ASN A 28 -1.51 -8.22 19.15
C ASN A 28 -1.63 -6.90 18.36
N GLN A 29 -0.52 -6.40 17.84
CA GLN A 29 -0.45 -5.22 16.97
C GLN A 29 -0.36 -5.62 15.48
N LEU A 30 -0.66 -6.88 15.14
CA LEU A 30 -0.56 -7.37 13.78
C LEU A 30 -1.65 -6.77 12.88
N SER A 31 -1.20 -6.02 11.88
CA SER A 31 -2.01 -5.37 10.84
C SER A 31 -2.22 -6.30 9.63
N CYS A 32 -3.46 -6.38 9.11
CA CYS A 32 -3.80 -7.26 7.97
C CYS A 32 -3.05 -6.90 6.66
N SER A 33 -2.62 -5.65 6.50
CA SER A 33 -1.73 -5.20 5.43
C SER A 33 -0.40 -5.97 5.40
N THR A 34 0.18 -6.24 6.58
CA THR A 34 1.40 -7.05 6.74
C THR A 34 1.22 -8.46 6.15
N CYS A 35 0.03 -9.05 6.32
CA CYS A 35 -0.27 -10.39 5.81
C CYS A 35 -0.29 -10.46 4.27
N ILE A 36 -0.57 -9.35 3.58
CA ILE A 36 -0.53 -9.25 2.12
C ILE A 36 0.92 -9.25 1.63
N GLU A 37 1.82 -8.59 2.36
CA GLU A 37 3.22 -8.44 1.99
C GLU A 37 4.04 -9.73 2.10
N LEU A 38 3.60 -10.69 2.93
CA LEU A 38 4.26 -11.99 3.11
C LEU A 38 4.54 -12.72 1.79
N LYS A 39 3.68 -12.53 0.78
CA LYS A 39 3.87 -13.09 -0.55
C LYS A 39 5.15 -12.59 -1.24
N LYS A 40 5.52 -11.33 -1.02
CA LYS A 40 6.76 -10.73 -1.56
C LYS A 40 8.01 -11.45 -1.04
N TYR A 41 7.95 -11.96 0.19
CA TYR A 41 9.05 -12.63 0.87
C TYR A 41 9.00 -14.17 0.78
N ARG A 42 8.16 -14.73 -0.10
CA ARG A 42 7.92 -16.18 -0.24
C ARG A 42 7.38 -16.84 1.05
N LEU A 43 6.71 -16.06 1.90
CA LEU A 43 6.08 -16.51 3.14
C LEU A 43 4.56 -16.72 2.96
N ALA A 44 4.11 -17.03 1.75
CA ALA A 44 2.69 -17.21 1.44
C ALA A 44 2.03 -18.32 2.28
N VAL A 45 2.80 -19.30 2.76
CA VAL A 45 2.30 -20.36 3.66
C VAL A 45 1.76 -19.82 4.99
N LEU A 46 2.26 -18.67 5.45
CA LEU A 46 1.81 -18.04 6.69
C LEU A 46 0.58 -17.15 6.50
N GLN A 47 0.23 -16.84 5.25
CA GLN A 47 -0.75 -15.83 4.90
C GLN A 47 -2.14 -16.15 5.49
N GLU A 48 -2.59 -17.40 5.36
CA GLU A 48 -3.90 -17.83 5.90
C GLU A 48 -3.96 -17.67 7.44
N SER A 49 -2.92 -18.14 8.15
CA SER A 49 -2.84 -18.00 9.61
C SER A 49 -2.61 -16.56 10.08
N CYS A 50 -1.99 -15.73 9.26
CA CYS A 50 -1.80 -14.31 9.54
C CYS A 50 -3.14 -13.56 9.46
N PHE A 51 -3.93 -13.83 8.40
CA PHE A 51 -5.25 -13.22 8.23
C PHE A 51 -6.24 -13.59 9.34
N SER A 52 -6.09 -14.76 9.95
CA SER A 52 -6.93 -15.14 11.07
C SER A 52 -6.59 -14.43 12.39
N CYS A 53 -5.44 -13.76 12.46
CA CYS A 53 -4.91 -13.13 13.67
C CYS A 53 -4.67 -11.63 13.55
N CYS A 54 -4.93 -11.04 12.39
CA CYS A 54 -4.69 -9.63 12.14
C CYS A 54 -5.90 -8.76 12.50
N LYS A 55 -5.63 -7.50 12.83
CA LYS A 55 -6.65 -6.46 12.93
C LYS A 55 -6.79 -5.77 11.59
N ASP A 56 -8.05 -5.55 11.19
CA ASP A 56 -8.36 -4.84 9.97
C ASP A 56 -7.84 -3.38 10.05
N ASP A 57 -7.01 -3.00 9.08
CA ASP A 57 -6.35 -1.69 9.01
C ASP A 57 -7.20 -0.64 8.26
N SER A 58 -8.44 -0.96 7.87
CA SER A 58 -9.28 -0.07 7.04
C SER A 58 -9.61 1.26 7.69
N SER A 59 -9.36 1.44 8.99
CA SER A 59 -9.51 2.72 9.66
C SER A 59 -8.25 3.58 9.71
N ASP A 60 -7.05 3.05 9.44
CA ASP A 60 -5.82 3.77 9.81
C ASP A 60 -4.79 4.01 8.69
N PHE A 61 -4.87 3.42 7.50
CA PHE A 61 -4.02 3.87 6.38
C PHE A 61 -4.55 3.47 5.00
N ILE A 62 -5.72 4.01 4.59
CA ILE A 62 -6.01 4.10 3.15
C ILE A 62 -5.05 5.18 2.63
N LEU A 63 -3.87 4.78 2.14
CA LEU A 63 -3.01 5.65 1.35
C LEU A 63 -3.85 6.15 0.17
N GLN A 64 -4.32 7.40 0.27
CA GLN A 64 -5.09 8.02 -0.79
C GLN A 64 -4.23 8.00 -2.06
N LYS A 65 -4.71 7.27 -3.08
CA LYS A 65 -4.06 7.20 -4.37
C LYS A 65 -4.49 8.37 -5.24
N PHE A 66 -3.57 8.86 -6.05
CA PHE A 66 -3.75 9.99 -6.94
C PHE A 66 -3.66 9.53 -8.39
N PRO A 67 -4.55 10.03 -9.26
CA PRO A 67 -4.52 9.65 -10.67
C PRO A 67 -3.30 10.20 -11.40
N TYR A 68 -2.67 11.27 -10.93
CA TYR A 68 -1.51 11.87 -11.59
C TYR A 68 -0.49 12.41 -10.58
N ALA A 69 0.77 12.51 -11.04
CA ALA A 69 1.83 13.20 -10.33
C ALA A 69 2.64 14.09 -11.27
N GLU A 70 3.23 15.14 -10.74
CA GLU A 70 4.13 16.06 -11.42
C GLU A 70 5.42 16.18 -10.61
N VAL A 71 6.56 15.97 -11.25
CA VAL A 71 7.87 16.13 -10.63
C VAL A 71 8.56 17.36 -11.19
N THR A 72 8.90 18.31 -10.32
CA THR A 72 9.69 19.49 -10.68
C THR A 72 11.14 19.28 -10.26
N VAL A 73 12.09 19.44 -11.19
CA VAL A 73 13.52 19.31 -10.92
C VAL A 73 14.38 20.33 -11.65
N CYS A 74 15.55 20.61 -11.08
CA CYS A 74 16.60 21.46 -11.67
C CYS A 74 17.59 20.70 -12.57
N SER A 75 17.54 19.36 -12.63
CA SER A 75 18.44 18.53 -13.45
C SER A 75 17.69 17.36 -14.09
N PHE A 76 18.11 16.94 -15.29
CA PHE A 76 17.45 15.95 -16.16
C PHE A 76 17.53 14.48 -15.65
N VAL A 77 18.01 14.24 -14.43
CA VAL A 77 18.38 12.89 -13.94
C VAL A 77 17.19 11.91 -13.82
N LEU A 78 15.94 12.38 -13.97
CA LEU A 78 14.72 11.60 -13.73
C LEU A 78 14.05 10.99 -14.96
N HIS A 79 14.58 11.20 -16.17
CA HIS A 79 14.00 10.62 -17.38
C HIS A 79 13.68 9.10 -17.30
N PRO A 80 14.53 8.23 -16.70
CA PRO A 80 14.20 6.81 -16.59
C PRO A 80 13.05 6.47 -15.61
N VAL A 81 12.60 7.41 -14.77
CA VAL A 81 11.41 7.26 -13.92
C VAL A 81 10.14 7.51 -14.74
N ALA A 82 10.11 8.56 -15.55
CA ALA A 82 8.95 8.95 -16.34
C ALA A 82 8.48 7.81 -17.27
N ASP A 83 9.42 7.09 -17.89
CA ASP A 83 9.11 5.96 -18.77
C ASP A 83 8.37 4.81 -18.05
N ARG A 84 8.47 4.73 -16.71
CA ARG A 84 7.83 3.66 -15.90
C ARG A 84 6.43 4.05 -15.42
N PHE A 85 6.08 5.33 -15.44
CA PHE A 85 4.83 5.84 -14.87
C PHE A 85 4.13 6.76 -15.89
N PRO A 86 3.15 6.25 -16.67
CA PRO A 86 2.47 7.04 -17.70
C PRO A 86 1.68 8.23 -17.16
N ASN A 87 1.35 8.20 -15.86
CA ASN A 87 0.62 9.25 -15.16
C ASN A 87 1.54 10.28 -14.49
N LEU A 88 2.85 10.21 -14.74
CA LEU A 88 3.87 11.10 -14.19
C LEU A 88 4.31 12.12 -15.24
N ASP A 89 4.24 13.41 -14.90
CA ASP A 89 4.79 14.49 -15.70
C ASP A 89 6.11 14.99 -15.08
N VAL A 90 7.11 15.32 -15.90
CA VAL A 90 8.41 15.82 -15.42
C VAL A 90 8.65 17.23 -15.94
N ASN A 91 8.66 18.19 -15.02
CA ASN A 91 8.90 19.59 -15.28
C ASN A 91 10.33 20.00 -14.91
N TYR A 92 11.04 20.52 -15.90
CA TYR A 92 12.37 21.07 -15.68
C TYR A 92 12.28 22.57 -15.35
N LYS A 93 12.70 22.96 -14.15
CA LYS A 93 12.76 24.36 -13.72
C LYS A 93 14.14 24.67 -13.11
N PRO A 94 15.02 25.40 -13.82
CA PRO A 94 16.33 25.79 -13.30
C PRO A 94 16.24 26.53 -11.96
N GLY A 95 17.13 26.21 -11.03
CA GLY A 95 17.19 26.82 -9.70
C GLY A 95 16.07 26.38 -8.75
N SER A 96 15.15 25.50 -9.19
CA SER A 96 14.10 24.96 -8.33
C SER A 96 14.62 23.84 -7.42
N LYS A 97 14.02 23.73 -6.23
CA LYS A 97 14.20 22.56 -5.37
C LYS A 97 13.45 21.37 -5.96
N PRO A 98 13.99 20.15 -5.87
CA PRO A 98 13.32 18.97 -6.39
C PRO A 98 12.06 18.68 -5.58
N THR A 99 10.90 18.64 -6.23
CA THR A 99 9.61 18.39 -5.59
C THR A 99 8.75 17.43 -6.39
N ILE A 100 7.90 16.69 -5.70
CA ILE A 100 6.85 15.88 -6.30
C ILE A 100 5.48 16.36 -5.83
N SER A 101 4.60 16.64 -6.78
CA SER A 101 3.24 17.10 -6.55
C SER A 101 2.26 16.02 -6.99
N LEU A 102 1.29 15.68 -6.13
CA LEU A 102 0.23 14.72 -6.44
C LEU A 102 -1.01 15.49 -6.88
N LEU A 103 -1.62 15.07 -7.99
CA LEU A 103 -2.73 15.77 -8.63
C LEU A 103 -3.99 14.90 -8.68
N ASP A 104 -5.14 15.55 -8.58
CA ASP A 104 -6.44 14.91 -8.75
C ASP A 104 -6.80 14.68 -10.23
N SER A 105 -7.99 14.13 -10.49
CA SER A 105 -8.47 13.83 -11.84
C SER A 105 -8.61 15.07 -12.74
N SER A 106 -8.69 16.26 -12.13
CA SER A 106 -8.76 17.55 -12.82
C SER A 106 -7.38 18.19 -13.01
N LYS A 107 -6.29 17.43 -12.74
CA LYS A 107 -4.90 17.92 -12.79
C LYS A 107 -4.67 19.12 -11.85
N VAL A 108 -5.36 19.16 -10.71
CA VAL A 108 -5.13 20.15 -9.65
C VAL A 108 -4.25 19.54 -8.57
N VAL A 109 -3.19 20.25 -8.19
CA VAL A 109 -2.27 19.85 -7.12
C VAL A 109 -3.02 19.74 -5.79
N LYS A 110 -2.95 18.58 -5.15
CA LYS A 110 -3.48 18.32 -3.80
C LYS A 110 -2.40 18.30 -2.75
N GLU A 111 -1.27 17.69 -3.08
CA GLU A 111 -0.16 17.52 -2.15
C GLU A 111 1.15 17.80 -2.86
N THR A 112 2.16 18.25 -2.12
CA THR A 112 3.51 18.48 -2.64
C THR A 112 4.55 18.13 -1.59
N PHE A 113 5.57 17.40 -2.01
CA PHE A 113 6.64 16.88 -1.17
C PHE A 113 7.99 17.37 -1.69
N SER A 114 8.89 17.72 -0.77
CA SER A 114 10.31 17.92 -1.09
C SER A 114 10.96 16.57 -1.28
N MET A 115 11.75 16.43 -2.35
CA MET A 115 12.55 15.24 -2.63
C MET A 115 14.04 15.46 -2.31
N GLU A 116 14.36 16.45 -1.47
CA GLU A 116 15.74 16.68 -1.02
C GLU A 116 16.28 15.41 -0.31
N GLY A 117 17.38 14.86 -0.82
CA GLY A 117 18.04 13.68 -0.26
C GLY A 117 17.41 12.33 -0.64
N TRP A 118 16.38 12.31 -1.50
CA TRP A 118 15.77 11.05 -1.95
C TRP A 118 16.63 10.42 -3.05
N ASP A 119 16.81 9.11 -2.98
CA ASP A 119 17.39 8.33 -4.07
C ASP A 119 16.30 7.86 -5.05
N PHE A 120 16.76 7.23 -6.14
CA PHE A 120 15.88 6.75 -7.20
C PHE A 120 14.88 5.70 -6.71
N ASP A 121 15.32 4.79 -5.82
CA ASP A 121 14.48 3.69 -5.34
C ASP A 121 13.36 4.22 -4.45
N THR A 122 13.66 5.20 -3.58
CA THR A 122 12.70 5.92 -2.75
C THR A 122 11.63 6.61 -3.60
N ILE A 123 12.05 7.30 -4.68
CA ILE A 123 11.11 7.98 -5.60
C ILE A 123 10.17 6.98 -6.27
N VAL A 124 10.72 5.85 -6.76
CA VAL A 124 9.93 4.82 -7.43
C VAL A 124 8.95 4.14 -6.47
N GLU A 125 9.37 3.88 -5.24
CA GLU A 125 8.51 3.30 -4.20
C GLU A 125 7.39 4.26 -3.82
N PHE A 126 7.71 5.52 -3.54
CA PHE A 126 6.72 6.56 -3.24
C PHE A 126 5.66 6.67 -4.35
N LEU A 127 6.10 6.70 -5.61
CA LEU A 127 5.19 6.76 -6.76
C LEU A 127 4.30 5.52 -6.88
N ARG A 128 4.83 4.33 -6.62
CA ARG A 128 4.06 3.07 -6.67
C ARG A 128 2.94 3.04 -5.62
N ASP A 129 3.20 3.62 -4.46
CA ASP A 129 2.25 3.63 -3.35
C ASP A 129 1.19 4.73 -3.51
N ARG A 130 1.58 5.88 -4.06
CA ARG A 130 0.72 7.07 -4.18
C ARG A 130 -0.01 7.20 -5.50
N LEU A 131 0.41 6.53 -6.58
CA LEU A 131 -0.30 6.54 -7.86
C LEU A 131 -1.34 5.41 -7.98
N ALA A 132 -2.45 5.74 -8.65
CA ALA A 132 -3.53 4.83 -9.01
C ALA A 132 -3.21 4.01 -10.27
#